data_AF-A0A8B8JB89-F1
#
_entry.id   AF-A0A8B8JB89-F1
#
_cell.length_a   1.000
_cell.length_b   1.000
_cell.length_c   1.000
_cell.angle_alpha   90.00
_cell.angle_beta   90.00
_cell.angle_gamma   90.00
#
_symmetry.space_group_name_H-M   'P 1'
#
loop_
_entity.id
_entity.type
_entity.pdbx_description
1 polymer ?
#
loop_
_entity_poly.entity_id
_entity_poly.type
_entity_poly.pdbx_seq_one_letter_code
_entity_poly.pdbx_strand_id
1 'polypeptide(L)'
;MKPSDLSPQLPWLLLQHDPDSDARPFYCLLSKMIHILYLPEAQGKWIVGSKHGWLILVEAESSVMTLLNPITRNIFILPNSSFTSDQVRRTTISSPPTSPTGCTVMVLLHDAPFVIYCSLFGNRWGQWVTINTKLPFDNFGAYDVIFHHKKFYVINDNLLLTIIDVATLVPTVSRVESIELPSKGDGWMVKRAYLTESEDDLLLNVFFGRSEYKEVNKDYFHQDIFHSRDFFNVFKLDESR
;
A
#
# COMPACT_ATOMS: atom_id res chain seq x y z
N MET A 1 -16.21 22.69 18.03
CA MET A 1 -16.27 21.26 17.68
C MET A 1 -14.85 20.82 17.40
N LYS A 2 -14.31 19.85 18.13
CA LYS A 2 -12.98 19.31 17.80
C LYS A 2 -13.16 18.32 16.64
N PRO A 3 -12.19 18.18 15.71
CA PRO A 3 -12.28 17.20 14.63
C PRO A 3 -12.51 15.75 15.10
N SER A 4 -12.18 15.45 16.37
CA SER A 4 -12.42 14.19 17.07
C SER A 4 -13.90 13.89 17.36
N ASP A 5 -14.79 14.87 17.22
CA ASP A 5 -16.22 14.75 17.59
C ASP A 5 -17.10 14.37 16.39
N LEU A 6 -16.49 14.17 15.21
CA LEU A 6 -17.19 13.73 14.00
C LEU A 6 -17.14 12.19 13.92
N SER A 7 -18.29 11.57 13.67
CA SER A 7 -18.38 10.15 13.32
C SER A 7 -17.39 9.83 12.18
N PRO A 8 -16.66 8.70 12.23
CA PRO A 8 -15.77 8.31 11.16
C PRO A 8 -16.51 8.36 9.82
N GLN A 9 -16.09 9.27 8.93
CA GLN A 9 -16.65 9.29 7.59
C GLN A 9 -16.09 8.10 6.83
N LEU A 10 -16.97 7.29 6.24
CA LEU A 10 -16.53 6.20 5.36
C LEU A 10 -15.63 6.77 4.26
N PRO A 11 -14.45 6.18 4.01
CA PRO A 11 -13.54 6.69 3.02
C PRO A 11 -14.19 6.65 1.63
N TRP A 12 -13.88 7.64 0.81
CA TRP A 12 -14.26 7.62 -0.60
C TRP A 12 -13.27 6.75 -1.36
N LEU A 13 -13.78 5.87 -2.22
CA LEU A 13 -12.96 4.96 -3.01
C LEU A 13 -12.54 5.67 -4.30
N LEU A 14 -11.25 5.93 -4.46
CA LEU A 14 -10.70 6.40 -5.73
C LEU A 14 -10.88 5.30 -6.78
N LEU A 15 -11.48 5.63 -7.91
CA LEU A 15 -11.67 4.73 -9.03
C LEU A 15 -10.51 4.84 -10.04
N GLN A 16 -10.49 3.93 -11.01
CA GLN A 16 -9.58 4.01 -12.15
C GLN A 16 -9.76 5.36 -12.86
N HIS A 17 -8.64 5.93 -13.29
CA HIS A 17 -8.57 7.24 -13.91
C HIS A 17 -7.47 7.27 -14.94
N ASP A 18 -7.57 8.24 -15.84
CA ASP A 18 -6.51 8.62 -16.75
C ASP A 18 -5.50 9.51 -15.99
N PRO A 19 -4.21 9.10 -15.86
CA PRO A 19 -3.18 9.91 -15.23
C PRO A 19 -3.01 11.29 -15.90
N ASP A 20 -3.25 11.40 -17.20
CA ASP A 20 -3.08 12.63 -17.98
C ASP A 20 -4.28 13.57 -17.85
N SER A 21 -5.39 13.09 -17.29
CA SER A 21 -6.54 13.92 -16.90
C SER A 21 -6.31 14.54 -15.53
N ASP A 22 -6.95 15.68 -15.26
CA ASP A 22 -7.07 16.24 -13.91
C ASP A 22 -8.30 15.68 -13.15
N ALA A 23 -9.22 15.00 -13.83
CA ALA A 23 -10.42 14.46 -13.20
C ALA A 23 -10.11 13.20 -12.37
N ARG A 24 -10.55 13.18 -11.11
CA ARG A 24 -10.40 12.05 -10.19
C ARG A 24 -11.79 11.59 -9.72
N PRO A 25 -12.30 10.46 -10.22
CA PRO A 25 -13.58 9.90 -9.79
C PRO A 25 -13.45 9.19 -8.44
N PHE A 26 -14.29 9.59 -7.49
CA PHE A 26 -14.38 9.02 -6.14
C PHE A 26 -15.77 8.45 -5.90
N TYR A 27 -15.87 7.16 -5.57
CA TYR A 27 -17.12 6.54 -5.16
C TYR A 27 -17.33 6.72 -3.65
N CYS A 28 -18.42 7.39 -3.29
CA CYS A 28 -18.83 7.55 -1.90
C CYS A 28 -19.79 6.42 -1.50
N LEU A 29 -19.37 5.60 -0.52
CA LEU A 29 -20.16 4.46 -0.03
C LEU A 29 -21.49 4.89 0.63
N LEU A 30 -21.50 6.05 1.30
CA LEU A 30 -22.69 6.58 1.97
C LEU A 30 -23.76 7.03 0.97
N SER A 31 -23.38 7.87 0.00
CA SER A 31 -24.31 8.37 -1.00
C SER A 31 -24.55 7.39 -2.14
N LYS A 32 -23.69 6.36 -2.29
CA LYS A 32 -23.66 5.43 -3.43
C LYS A 32 -23.50 6.15 -4.78
N MET A 33 -22.77 7.27 -4.78
CA MET A 33 -22.57 8.13 -5.95
C MET A 33 -21.09 8.30 -6.26
N ILE A 34 -20.80 8.55 -7.53
CA ILE A 34 -19.48 8.98 -7.98
C ILE A 34 -19.43 10.51 -7.93
N HIS A 35 -18.43 11.03 -7.22
CA HIS A 35 -18.07 12.44 -7.16
C HIS A 35 -16.77 12.65 -7.92
N ILE A 36 -16.73 13.65 -8.79
CA ILE A 36 -15.52 13.97 -9.56
C ILE A 36 -14.84 15.17 -8.91
N LEU A 37 -13.58 14.99 -8.52
CA LEU A 37 -12.72 16.08 -8.08
C LEU A 37 -11.73 16.42 -9.20
N TYR A 38 -11.66 17.68 -9.61
CA TYR A 38 -10.69 18.15 -10.59
C TYR A 38 -9.40 18.56 -9.88
N LEU A 39 -8.36 17.72 -9.95
CA LEU A 39 -7.07 17.86 -9.27
C LEU A 39 -5.93 18.10 -10.29
N PRO A 40 -5.77 19.30 -10.87
CA PRO A 40 -4.66 19.66 -11.75
C PRO A 40 -3.27 19.35 -11.15
N GLU A 41 -3.12 19.36 -9.83
CA GLU A 41 -1.84 19.10 -9.16
C GLU A 41 -1.44 17.61 -9.18
N ALA A 42 -2.40 16.74 -9.52
CA ALA A 42 -2.22 15.31 -9.72
C ALA A 42 -2.18 14.90 -11.20
N GLN A 43 -2.36 15.84 -12.14
CA GLN A 43 -2.25 15.58 -13.58
C GLN A 43 -0.82 15.17 -13.94
N GLY A 44 -0.66 14.13 -14.75
CA GLY A 44 0.64 13.56 -15.12
C GLY A 44 1.35 12.81 -13.99
N LYS A 45 0.65 12.52 -12.88
CA LYS A 45 1.23 11.85 -11.71
C LYS A 45 0.47 10.58 -11.37
N TRP A 46 1.22 9.55 -10.98
CA TRP A 46 0.64 8.30 -10.52
C TRP A 46 0.31 8.37 -9.03
N ILE A 47 -0.86 7.88 -8.66
CA ILE A 47 -1.26 7.71 -7.27
C ILE A 47 -0.71 6.36 -6.79
N VAL A 48 0.32 6.40 -5.95
CA VAL A 48 1.06 5.22 -5.47
C VAL A 48 0.71 4.83 -4.04
N GLY A 49 -0.20 5.57 -3.41
CA GLY A 49 -0.72 5.26 -2.09
C GLY A 49 -1.68 6.32 -1.58
N SER A 50 -2.37 5.98 -0.49
CA SER A 50 -3.27 6.89 0.19
C SER A 50 -3.43 6.49 1.65
N LYS A 51 -3.33 7.43 2.58
CA LYS A 51 -3.66 7.20 4.00
C LYS A 51 -4.02 8.53 4.68
N HIS A 52 -4.88 8.47 5.69
CA HIS A 52 -5.37 9.65 6.44
C HIS A 52 -5.95 10.80 5.60
N GLY A 53 -6.59 10.48 4.46
CA GLY A 53 -7.14 11.48 3.54
C GLY A 53 -6.10 12.19 2.67
N TRP A 54 -4.86 11.72 2.65
CA TRP A 54 -3.80 12.20 1.77
C TRP A 54 -3.53 11.17 0.67
N LEU A 55 -3.29 11.66 -0.55
CA LEU A 55 -2.77 10.91 -1.68
C LEU A 55 -1.26 11.07 -1.73
N ILE A 56 -0.58 10.00 -2.11
CA ILE A 56 0.86 9.97 -2.36
C ILE A 56 1.03 9.86 -3.88
N LEU A 57 1.63 10.88 -4.46
CA LEU A 57 1.81 11.03 -5.91
C LEU A 57 3.28 10.85 -6.25
N VAL A 58 3.56 10.29 -7.43
CA VAL A 58 4.88 10.32 -8.06
C VAL A 58 4.75 10.80 -9.49
N GLU A 59 5.59 11.76 -9.88
CA GLU A 59 5.66 12.25 -11.25
C GLU A 59 6.47 11.29 -12.12
N ALA A 60 5.95 10.96 -13.30
CA ALA A 60 6.51 9.90 -14.13
C ALA A 60 7.94 10.21 -14.59
N GLU A 61 8.21 11.42 -15.05
CA GLU A 61 9.51 11.80 -15.62
C GLU A 61 10.54 12.18 -14.56
N SER A 62 10.16 12.99 -13.58
CA SER A 62 11.10 13.54 -12.58
C SER A 62 11.26 12.64 -11.36
N SER A 63 10.35 11.68 -11.15
CA SER A 63 10.25 10.86 -9.93
C SER A 63 10.03 11.67 -8.65
N VAL A 64 9.65 12.95 -8.78
CA VAL A 64 9.30 13.80 -7.63
C VAL A 64 8.04 13.27 -6.98
N MET A 65 8.12 13.02 -5.67
CA MET A 65 6.97 12.59 -4.89
C MET A 65 6.31 13.76 -4.17
N THR A 66 4.99 13.74 -4.11
CA THR A 66 4.21 14.72 -3.35
C THR A 66 3.10 14.07 -2.52
N LEU A 67 2.78 14.68 -1.39
CA LEU A 67 1.56 14.40 -0.64
C LEU A 67 0.52 15.45 -1.02
N LEU A 68 -0.64 15.02 -1.49
CA LEU A 68 -1.76 15.88 -1.86
C LEU A 68 -2.96 15.56 -1.00
N ASN A 69 -3.54 16.57 -0.35
CA ASN A 69 -4.88 16.44 0.21
C ASN A 69 -5.91 16.86 -0.85
N PRO A 70 -6.77 15.94 -1.36
CA PRO A 70 -7.65 16.22 -2.50
C PRO A 70 -8.77 17.22 -2.17
N ILE A 71 -9.07 17.43 -0.89
CA ILE A 71 -10.14 18.35 -0.43
C ILE A 71 -9.57 19.75 -0.16
N THR A 72 -8.49 19.84 0.62
CA THR A 72 -7.89 21.12 1.00
C THR A 72 -6.90 21.65 -0.03
N ARG A 73 -6.45 20.82 -0.97
CA ARG A 73 -5.44 21.14 -2.00
C ARG A 73 -4.05 21.46 -1.44
N ASN A 74 -3.83 21.17 -0.16
CA ASN A 74 -2.52 21.30 0.44
C ASN A 74 -1.56 20.26 -0.16
N ILE A 75 -0.34 20.71 -0.42
CA ILE A 75 0.72 19.91 -1.05
C ILE A 75 1.98 19.96 -0.19
N PHE A 76 2.60 18.79 0.01
CA PHE A 76 3.96 18.68 0.51
C PHE A 76 4.83 18.01 -0.54
N ILE A 77 5.92 18.66 -0.92
CA ILE A 77 6.93 18.09 -1.82
C ILE A 77 7.94 17.33 -0.95
N LEU A 78 8.21 16.08 -1.30
CA LEU A 78 9.21 15.26 -0.62
C LEU A 78 10.63 15.60 -1.12
N PRO A 79 11.68 15.24 -0.38
CA PRO A 79 13.05 15.40 -0.87
C PRO A 79 13.28 14.64 -2.18
N ASN A 80 14.23 15.09 -2.98
CA ASN A 80 14.68 14.33 -4.15
C ASN A 80 15.24 12.97 -3.73
N SER A 81 14.88 11.94 -4.47
CA SER A 81 15.31 10.58 -4.25
C SER A 81 16.18 10.08 -5.40
N SER A 82 16.74 8.88 -5.25
CA SER A 82 17.53 8.22 -6.29
C SER A 82 16.76 7.12 -7.04
N PHE A 83 15.51 6.86 -6.66
CA PHE A 83 14.66 5.87 -7.33
C PHE A 83 13.92 6.53 -8.49
N THR A 84 13.51 5.70 -9.45
CA THR A 84 12.65 6.11 -10.56
C THR A 84 11.19 5.78 -10.26
N SER A 85 10.27 6.52 -10.87
CA SER A 85 8.83 6.40 -10.66
C SER A 85 8.31 4.96 -10.89
N ASP A 86 8.84 4.25 -11.87
CA ASP A 86 8.51 2.85 -12.22
C ASP A 86 8.95 1.84 -11.17
N GLN A 87 9.91 2.19 -10.32
CA GLN A 87 10.33 1.36 -9.20
C GLN A 87 9.34 1.42 -8.04
N VAL A 88 8.44 2.40 -7.97
CA VAL A 88 7.53 2.55 -6.82
C VAL A 88 6.39 1.53 -6.87
N ARG A 89 6.40 0.57 -5.94
CA ARG A 89 5.37 -0.48 -5.85
C ARG A 89 4.18 -0.08 -4.99
N ARG A 90 4.46 0.39 -3.79
CA ARG A 90 3.47 0.75 -2.76
C ARG A 90 4.04 1.83 -1.86
N THR A 91 3.17 2.68 -1.33
CA THR A 91 3.56 3.73 -0.39
C THR A 91 2.55 3.89 0.72
N THR A 92 3.01 4.30 1.90
CA THR A 92 2.14 4.61 3.03
C THR A 92 2.76 5.69 3.90
N ILE A 93 1.95 6.30 4.77
CA ILE A 93 2.40 7.32 5.72
C ILE A 93 2.02 6.94 7.16
N SER A 94 2.83 7.36 8.12
CA SER A 94 2.58 7.10 9.54
C SER A 94 1.42 7.92 10.13
N SER A 95 1.20 9.10 9.57
CA SER A 95 0.32 10.14 10.09
C SER A 95 0.10 11.19 9.00
N PRO A 96 -0.90 12.08 9.09
CA PRO A 96 -0.98 13.24 8.21
C PRO A 96 0.32 14.07 8.26
N PRO A 97 0.79 14.65 7.13
CA PRO A 97 1.94 15.57 7.13
C PRO A 97 1.70 16.84 7.94
N THR A 98 0.44 17.11 8.31
CA THR A 98 0.06 18.21 9.22
C THR A 98 0.10 17.82 10.70
N SER A 99 0.48 16.58 11.04
CA SER A 99 0.57 16.12 12.43
C SER A 99 1.69 16.85 13.19
N PRO A 100 1.45 17.31 14.44
CA PRO A 100 2.48 17.95 15.24
C PRO A 100 3.62 17.00 15.65
N THR A 101 3.38 15.69 15.64
CA THR A 101 4.38 14.67 15.98
C THR A 101 5.27 14.28 14.80
N GLY A 102 5.07 14.89 13.64
CA GLY A 102 5.74 14.53 12.39
C GLY A 102 5.00 13.46 11.59
N CYS A 103 5.56 13.12 10.44
CA CYS A 103 5.04 12.17 9.47
C CYS A 103 6.19 11.44 8.78
N THR A 104 6.12 10.12 8.69
CA THR A 104 7.06 9.29 7.92
C THR A 104 6.37 8.76 6.68
N VAL A 105 7.01 8.93 5.53
CA VAL A 105 6.61 8.30 4.27
C VAL A 105 7.50 7.10 4.04
N MET A 106 6.90 5.92 3.89
CA MET A 106 7.63 4.70 3.51
C MET A 106 7.24 4.28 2.11
N VAL A 107 8.24 3.95 1.31
CA VAL A 107 8.12 3.51 -0.07
C VAL A 107 8.69 2.12 -0.19
N LEU A 108 7.85 1.23 -0.70
CA LEU A 108 8.21 -0.10 -1.11
C LEU A 108 8.54 -0.07 -2.61
N LEU A 109 9.71 -0.59 -2.97
CA LEU A 109 10.19 -0.61 -4.34
C LEU A 109 10.01 -1.99 -4.97
N HIS A 110 9.76 -2.02 -6.27
CA HIS A 110 9.73 -3.22 -7.10
C HIS A 110 11.10 -3.91 -7.10
N ASP A 111 11.08 -5.24 -7.04
CA ASP A 111 12.26 -6.10 -7.20
C ASP A 111 13.47 -5.65 -6.37
N ALA A 112 13.20 -5.20 -5.13
CA ALA A 112 14.19 -4.67 -4.22
C ALA A 112 14.07 -5.34 -2.84
N PRO A 113 15.19 -5.77 -2.21
CA PRO A 113 15.19 -6.26 -0.84
C PRO A 113 15.18 -5.12 0.19
N PHE A 114 14.83 -3.90 -0.22
CA PHE A 114 14.87 -2.72 0.62
C PHE A 114 13.60 -1.89 0.49
N VAL A 115 13.26 -1.24 1.60
CA VAL A 115 12.34 -0.09 1.60
C VAL A 115 13.17 1.17 1.78
N ILE A 116 12.59 2.29 1.39
CA ILE A 116 13.15 3.60 1.67
C ILE A 116 12.12 4.43 2.40
N TYR A 117 12.58 5.37 3.21
CA TYR A 117 11.68 6.27 3.91
C TYR A 117 12.31 7.65 4.10
N CYS A 118 11.47 8.65 4.30
CA CYS A 118 11.87 9.96 4.81
C CYS A 118 10.84 10.42 5.85
N SER A 119 11.27 11.28 6.76
CA SER A 119 10.44 11.75 7.86
C SER A 119 10.39 13.28 7.89
N LEU A 120 9.19 13.82 8.06
CA LEU A 120 8.90 15.21 8.33
C LEU A 120 8.91 15.43 9.84
N PHE A 121 9.81 16.30 10.32
CA PHE A 121 9.85 16.75 11.71
C PHE A 121 9.74 18.27 11.75
N GLY A 122 8.72 18.78 12.44
CA GLY A 122 8.37 20.20 12.38
C GLY A 122 7.95 20.59 10.96
N ASN A 123 8.81 21.36 10.27
CA ASN A 123 8.57 21.85 8.92
C ASN A 123 9.66 21.43 7.92
N ARG A 124 10.50 20.45 8.27
CA ARG A 124 11.60 19.99 7.41
C ARG A 124 11.58 18.48 7.22
N TRP A 125 11.68 18.07 5.97
CA TRP A 125 11.92 16.69 5.60
C TRP A 125 13.40 16.32 5.86
N GLY A 126 13.61 15.18 6.50
CA GLY A 126 14.91 14.52 6.53
C GLY A 126 15.30 13.94 5.17
N GLN A 127 16.55 13.50 5.04
CA GLN A 127 17.00 12.79 3.85
C GLN A 127 16.35 11.41 3.73
N TRP A 128 16.37 10.85 2.52
CA TRP A 128 15.97 9.48 2.29
C TRP A 128 16.93 8.50 2.96
N VAL A 129 16.36 7.50 3.62
CA VAL A 129 17.10 6.42 4.29
C VAL A 129 16.62 5.08 3.74
N THR A 130 17.57 4.21 3.45
CA THR A 130 17.32 2.85 2.94
C THR A 130 17.41 1.82 4.06
N ILE A 131 16.43 0.93 4.15
CA ILE A 131 16.40 -0.18 5.09
C ILE A 131 16.30 -1.48 4.31
N ASN A 132 17.25 -2.40 4.50
CA ASN A 132 17.12 -3.76 4.01
C ASN A 132 16.04 -4.49 4.83
N THR A 133 15.03 -5.05 4.16
CA THR A 133 13.87 -5.69 4.81
C THR A 133 14.21 -7.04 5.46
N LYS A 134 15.38 -7.60 5.14
CA LYS A 134 15.82 -8.96 5.47
C LYS A 134 14.89 -10.06 4.91
N LEU A 135 13.95 -9.69 4.05
CA LEU A 135 13.13 -10.65 3.32
C LEU A 135 13.99 -11.30 2.22
N PRO A 136 13.78 -12.60 1.94
CA PRO A 136 14.49 -13.26 0.86
C PRO A 136 14.21 -12.56 -0.47
N PHE A 137 15.25 -12.42 -1.28
CA PHE A 137 15.13 -11.91 -2.63
C PHE A 137 14.60 -13.04 -3.53
N ASP A 138 13.29 -13.16 -3.61
CA ASP A 138 12.59 -13.96 -4.60
C ASP A 138 12.12 -13.08 -5.76
N ASN A 139 11.63 -13.69 -6.85
CA ASN A 139 11.22 -12.98 -8.07
C ASN A 139 10.07 -11.98 -7.89
N PHE A 140 9.46 -11.89 -6.70
CA PHE A 140 8.29 -11.07 -6.48
C PHE A 140 8.48 -10.01 -5.38
N GLY A 141 9.44 -10.22 -4.48
CA GLY A 141 9.83 -9.28 -3.45
C GLY A 141 8.71 -8.98 -2.44
N ALA A 142 8.90 -7.92 -1.66
CA ALA A 142 7.82 -7.38 -0.84
C ALA A 142 6.77 -6.69 -1.72
N TYR A 143 5.50 -6.81 -1.37
CA TYR A 143 4.40 -6.34 -2.22
C TYR A 143 3.33 -5.51 -1.51
N ASP A 144 3.30 -5.50 -0.18
CA ASP A 144 2.41 -4.63 0.58
C ASP A 144 3.07 -4.08 1.83
N VAL A 145 2.65 -2.87 2.23
CA VAL A 145 3.16 -2.18 3.41
C VAL A 145 2.06 -1.39 4.10
N ILE A 146 1.99 -1.47 5.43
CA ILE A 146 1.07 -0.68 6.25
C ILE A 146 1.78 -0.15 7.50
N PHE A 147 1.40 1.05 7.92
CA PHE A 147 1.78 1.57 9.23
C PHE A 147 0.69 1.24 10.26
N HIS A 148 1.07 0.60 11.36
CA HIS A 148 0.16 0.23 12.46
C HIS A 148 0.93 0.25 13.78
N HIS A 149 0.28 0.66 14.88
CA HIS A 149 0.90 0.74 16.23
C HIS A 149 2.36 1.25 16.27
N LYS A 150 2.63 2.36 15.56
CA LYS A 150 3.95 3.03 15.48
C LYS A 150 5.03 2.29 14.69
N LYS A 151 4.71 1.18 14.04
CA LYS A 151 5.65 0.38 13.24
C LYS A 151 5.14 0.23 11.81
N PHE A 152 6.05 -0.08 10.90
CA PHE A 152 5.70 -0.46 9.54
C PHE A 152 5.79 -1.97 9.39
N TYR A 153 4.74 -2.56 8.82
CA TYR A 153 4.63 -3.97 8.52
C TYR A 153 4.72 -4.14 7.01
N VAL A 154 5.68 -4.94 6.57
CA VAL A 154 5.93 -5.22 5.15
C VAL A 154 5.81 -6.73 4.95
N ILE A 155 5.09 -7.15 3.92
CA ILE A 155 4.89 -8.57 3.61
C ILE A 155 5.36 -8.90 2.19
N ASN A 156 5.93 -10.09 2.00
CA ASN A 156 6.24 -10.66 0.68
C ASN A 156 5.25 -11.75 0.25
N ASP A 157 5.31 -12.15 -1.02
CA ASP A 157 4.38 -13.14 -1.59
C ASP A 157 4.45 -14.52 -0.90
N ASN A 158 5.55 -14.80 -0.19
CA ASN A 158 5.72 -15.98 0.65
C ASN A 158 5.12 -15.85 2.06
N LEU A 159 4.36 -14.78 2.33
CA LEU A 159 3.77 -14.47 3.62
C LEU A 159 4.79 -14.30 4.76
N LEU A 160 6.00 -13.88 4.41
CA LEU A 160 6.98 -13.43 5.38
C LEU A 160 6.72 -11.96 5.70
N LEU A 161 6.51 -11.68 6.98
CA LEU A 161 6.27 -10.36 7.52
C LEU A 161 7.56 -9.81 8.12
N THR A 162 7.97 -8.62 7.71
CA THR A 162 9.04 -7.85 8.36
C THR A 162 8.44 -6.65 9.09
N ILE A 163 8.93 -6.38 10.29
CA ILE A 163 8.47 -5.28 11.14
C ILE A 163 9.61 -4.26 11.26
N ILE A 164 9.34 -3.04 10.80
CA ILE A 164 10.32 -1.96 10.73
C ILE A 164 9.94 -0.88 11.75
N ASP A 165 10.87 -0.60 12.67
CA ASP A 165 10.78 0.53 13.58
C ASP A 165 11.72 1.64 13.09
N VAL A 166 11.15 2.81 12.83
CA VAL A 166 11.85 4.00 12.33
C VAL A 166 11.98 5.09 13.40
N ALA A 167 11.46 4.88 14.61
CA ALA A 167 11.60 5.81 15.72
C ALA A 167 12.96 5.67 16.44
N THR A 168 13.69 4.58 16.17
CA THR A 168 15.02 4.34 16.72
C THR A 168 16.10 5.19 16.05
N LEU A 169 17.16 5.54 16.80
CA LEU A 169 18.32 6.30 16.28
C LEU A 169 18.95 5.65 15.03
N VAL A 170 18.92 4.32 14.99
CA VAL A 170 19.26 3.53 13.82
C VAL A 170 18.01 2.75 13.43
N PRO A 171 17.38 3.03 12.29
CA PRO A 171 16.22 2.28 11.82
C PRO A 171 16.60 0.82 11.65
N THR A 172 15.83 -0.09 12.22
CA THR A 172 16.15 -1.51 12.18
C THR A 172 14.93 -2.34 11.87
N VAL A 173 15.16 -3.42 11.13
CA VAL A 173 14.22 -4.54 11.08
C VAL A 173 14.22 -5.19 12.44
N SER A 174 13.11 -5.00 13.16
CA SER A 174 12.90 -5.51 14.51
C SER A 174 12.63 -7.01 14.51
N ARG A 175 11.89 -7.53 13.52
CA ARG A 175 11.51 -8.94 13.44
C ARG A 175 11.19 -9.35 12.00
N VAL A 176 11.48 -10.61 11.66
CA VAL A 176 10.99 -11.29 10.46
C VAL A 176 10.24 -12.54 10.90
N GLU A 177 9.02 -12.74 10.42
CA GLU A 177 8.13 -13.82 10.84
C GLU A 177 7.49 -14.50 9.64
N SER A 178 7.29 -15.82 9.74
CA SER A 178 6.49 -16.59 8.80
C SER A 178 5.04 -16.64 9.30
N ILE A 179 4.09 -16.23 8.46
CA ILE A 179 2.67 -16.36 8.77
C ILE A 179 2.20 -17.75 8.33
N GLU A 180 1.90 -18.60 9.31
CA GLU A 180 1.30 -19.91 9.05
C GLU A 180 -0.20 -19.77 8.81
N LEU A 181 -0.65 -20.20 7.61
CA LEU A 181 -2.07 -20.23 7.27
C LEU A 181 -2.65 -21.63 7.52
N PRO A 182 -3.94 -21.73 7.91
CA PRO A 182 -4.60 -23.03 7.99
C PRO A 182 -4.58 -23.73 6.62
N SER A 183 -4.15 -25.01 6.61
CA SER A 183 -4.18 -25.82 5.40
C SER A 183 -5.61 -25.88 4.84
N LYS A 184 -5.75 -25.69 3.52
CA LYS A 184 -7.02 -25.76 2.79
C LYS A 184 -7.20 -27.07 2.03
N GLY A 185 -6.31 -28.04 2.24
CA GLY A 185 -6.25 -29.28 1.47
C GLY A 185 -5.66 -29.07 0.07
N ASP A 186 -5.59 -30.16 -0.71
CA ASP A 186 -4.87 -30.18 -1.98
C ASP A 186 -5.49 -29.28 -3.06
N GLY A 187 -4.63 -28.55 -3.76
CA GLY A 187 -4.98 -27.75 -4.94
C GLY A 187 -5.35 -26.28 -4.68
N TRP A 188 -5.36 -25.84 -3.42
CA TRP A 188 -5.51 -24.41 -3.09
C TRP A 188 -4.16 -23.74 -2.93
N MET A 189 -3.99 -22.60 -3.60
CA MET A 189 -2.80 -21.77 -3.47
C MET A 189 -3.17 -20.34 -3.10
N VAL A 190 -2.29 -19.67 -2.36
CA VAL A 190 -2.38 -18.24 -2.13
C VAL A 190 -2.09 -17.53 -3.44
N LYS A 191 -3.05 -16.72 -3.90
CA LYS A 191 -2.89 -15.88 -5.08
C LYS A 191 -2.29 -14.53 -4.73
N ARG A 192 -2.79 -13.91 -3.65
CA ARG A 192 -2.40 -12.58 -3.16
C ARG A 192 -2.74 -12.48 -1.68
N ALA A 193 -2.04 -11.67 -0.91
CA ALA A 193 -2.53 -11.20 0.38
C ALA A 193 -2.31 -9.70 0.58
N TYR A 194 -3.07 -9.05 1.45
CA TYR A 194 -2.89 -7.61 1.70
C TYR A 194 -3.11 -7.30 3.17
N LEU A 195 -2.34 -6.34 3.67
CA LEU A 195 -2.46 -5.88 5.04
C LEU A 195 -3.50 -4.77 5.11
N THR A 196 -4.41 -4.89 6.08
CA THR A 196 -5.41 -3.85 6.37
C THR A 196 -5.50 -3.61 7.87
N GLU A 197 -6.11 -2.50 8.23
CA GLU A 197 -6.36 -2.09 9.61
C GLU A 197 -7.87 -1.96 9.80
N SER A 198 -8.41 -2.52 10.89
CA SER A 198 -9.82 -2.38 11.25
C SER A 198 -9.97 -2.47 12.77
N GLU A 199 -10.67 -1.52 13.39
CA GLU A 199 -10.91 -1.50 14.85
C GLU A 199 -9.61 -1.67 15.68
N ASP A 200 -8.52 -1.00 15.26
CA ASP A 200 -7.16 -1.12 15.83
C ASP A 200 -6.51 -2.52 15.70
N ASP A 201 -7.10 -3.42 14.92
CA ASP A 201 -6.50 -4.71 14.58
C ASP A 201 -5.77 -4.66 13.24
N LEU A 202 -4.56 -5.24 13.24
CA LEU A 202 -3.83 -5.56 12.01
C LEU A 202 -4.36 -6.86 11.42
N LEU A 203 -4.82 -6.79 10.17
CA LEU A 203 -5.47 -7.87 9.45
C LEU A 203 -4.70 -8.25 8.19
N LEU A 204 -4.65 -9.55 7.90
CA LEU A 204 -4.16 -10.12 6.65
C LEU A 204 -5.33 -10.67 5.84
N ASN A 205 -5.57 -10.08 4.67
CA ASN A 205 -6.57 -10.54 3.71
C ASN A 205 -5.89 -11.45 2.71
N VAL A 206 -6.19 -12.74 2.71
CA VAL A 206 -5.57 -13.73 1.81
C VAL A 206 -6.59 -14.19 0.78
N PHE A 207 -6.26 -14.00 -0.49
CA PHE A 207 -7.02 -14.50 -1.62
C PHE A 207 -6.49 -15.87 -2.02
N PHE A 208 -7.36 -16.87 -1.94
CA PHE A 208 -7.06 -18.22 -2.38
C PHE A 208 -7.65 -18.44 -3.75
N GLY A 209 -6.93 -19.17 -4.59
CA GLY A 209 -7.44 -19.66 -5.86
C GLY A 209 -7.14 -21.13 -6.05
N ARG A 210 -8.03 -21.78 -6.79
CA ARG A 210 -7.80 -23.11 -7.34
C ARG A 210 -7.85 -23.02 -8.85
N SER A 211 -6.79 -23.50 -9.51
CA SER A 211 -6.82 -23.69 -10.96
C SER A 211 -7.43 -25.06 -11.25
N GLU A 212 -8.62 -25.09 -11.84
CA GLU A 212 -9.20 -26.31 -12.40
C GLU A 212 -8.79 -26.38 -13.88
N TYR A 213 -7.80 -27.22 -14.19
CA TYR A 213 -7.43 -27.48 -15.57
C TYR A 213 -8.53 -28.34 -16.21
N LYS A 214 -9.25 -27.81 -17.20
CA LYS A 214 -10.11 -28.61 -18.08
C LYS A 214 -9.41 -28.75 -19.42
N GLU A 215 -8.98 -29.96 -19.77
CA GLU A 215 -8.65 -30.27 -21.16
C GLU A 215 -9.91 -30.09 -22.01
N VAL A 216 -9.98 -29.00 -22.78
CA VAL A 216 -10.95 -28.86 -23.85
C VAL A 216 -10.34 -29.51 -25.09
N ASN A 217 -11.12 -30.38 -25.74
CA ASN A 217 -10.70 -31.23 -26.85
C ASN A 217 -9.94 -30.44 -27.93
N LYS A 218 -8.88 -31.05 -28.47
CA LYS A 218 -7.78 -30.46 -29.27
C LYS A 218 -8.13 -29.95 -30.67
N ASP A 219 -9.37 -29.57 -30.94
CA ASP A 219 -9.77 -29.08 -32.25
C ASP A 219 -10.39 -27.68 -32.10
N TYR A 220 -9.71 -26.70 -32.69
CA TYR A 220 -10.10 -25.29 -32.87
C TYR A 220 -9.78 -24.32 -31.72
N PHE A 221 -8.69 -23.56 -31.91
CA PHE A 221 -8.28 -22.33 -31.22
C PHE A 221 -8.15 -22.43 -29.67
N HIS A 222 -6.89 -22.46 -29.20
CA HIS A 222 -6.54 -22.35 -27.78
C HIS A 222 -7.05 -21.03 -27.16
N GLN A 223 -8.23 -21.07 -26.55
CA GLN A 223 -8.56 -20.25 -25.38
C GLN A 223 -8.67 -21.21 -24.19
N ASP A 224 -7.64 -21.23 -23.35
CA ASP A 224 -7.69 -21.95 -22.09
C ASP A 224 -8.72 -21.26 -21.19
N ILE A 225 -9.89 -21.87 -21.01
CA ILE A 225 -10.92 -21.37 -20.09
C ILE A 225 -10.58 -21.87 -18.69
N PHE A 226 -9.86 -21.05 -17.92
CA PHE A 226 -9.63 -21.30 -16.50
C PHE A 226 -10.91 -20.98 -15.71
N HIS A 227 -11.59 -22.00 -15.18
CA HIS A 227 -12.54 -21.77 -14.09
C HIS A 227 -11.77 -21.62 -12.79
N SER A 228 -11.54 -20.38 -12.35
CA SER A 228 -10.97 -20.13 -11.03
C SER A 228 -12.07 -19.96 -9.99
N ARG A 229 -12.11 -20.85 -9.00
CA ARG A 229 -12.84 -20.60 -7.76
C ARG A 229 -11.94 -19.79 -6.85
N ASP A 230 -12.33 -18.55 -6.61
CA ASP A 230 -11.59 -17.61 -5.78
C ASP A 230 -12.43 -17.24 -4.55
N PHE A 231 -11.80 -17.20 -3.39
CA PHE A 231 -12.38 -16.65 -2.17
C PHE A 231 -11.29 -15.95 -1.37
N PHE A 232 -11.68 -15.13 -0.39
CA PHE A 232 -10.73 -14.52 0.52
C PHE A 232 -11.07 -14.84 1.97
N ASN A 233 -10.03 -14.96 2.79
CA ASN A 233 -10.14 -15.04 4.24
C ASN A 233 -9.41 -13.86 4.86
N VAL A 234 -9.89 -13.42 6.02
CA VAL A 234 -9.26 -12.38 6.82
C VAL A 234 -8.71 -13.02 8.10
N PHE A 235 -7.44 -12.78 8.39
CA PHE A 235 -6.75 -13.28 9.57
C PHE A 235 -6.28 -12.11 10.42
N LYS A 236 -6.52 -12.18 11.73
CA LYS A 236 -5.95 -11.23 12.68
C LYS A 236 -4.50 -11.58 12.95
N LEU A 237 -3.61 -10.61 12.83
CA LEU A 237 -2.19 -10.77 13.18
C LEU A 237 -1.98 -10.41 14.65
N ASP A 238 -1.34 -11.31 15.39
CA ASP A 238 -1.02 -11.09 16.80
C ASP A 238 0.33 -10.36 16.90
N GLU A 239 0.29 -9.08 17.30
CA GLU A 239 1.49 -8.25 17.46
C GLU A 239 2.21 -8.48 18.79
N SER A 240 1.67 -9.33 19.68
CA SER A 240 2.15 -9.50 21.06
C SER A 240 3.22 -10.57 21.28
N ARG A 241 3.79 -11.14 20.20
CA ARG A 241 4.81 -12.20 20.27
C ARG A 241 6.23 -11.70 20.02
#